data_AF-A0A9E2WZE1-F1
#
_entry.id   AF-A0A9E2WZE1-F1
#
_cell.length_a   1.000
_cell.length_b   1.000
_cell.length_c   1.000
_cell.angle_alpha   90.00
_cell.angle_beta   90.00
_cell.angle_gamma   90.00
#
_symmetry.space_group_name_H-M   'P 1'
#
loop_
_entity.id
_entity.type
_entity.pdbx_description
1 polymer ?
#
loop_
_entity_poly.entity_id
_entity_poly.type
_entity_poly.pdbx_seq_one_letter_code
_entity_poly.pdbx_strand_id
1 'polypeptide(L)'
;MSNDPKDLMQLEPSREIGAAGCCRNPKCSSPPRLSVADLHRRCMTLEDERRRLAREIAQRRGGETAEGRRLIEREWAVIREIGNLLELMQTTPARTIDDVAALVDLALDIEFDASSPDLFLQERPWTLRLLLALRNLAPDVEISWLRRQSSHAVNLVAEIFAPVPGETD
;
A
#
# COMPACT_ATOMS: atom_id res chain seq x y z
N MET A 1 59.50 14.96 20.35
CA MET A 1 60.34 15.14 19.14
C MET A 1 59.53 14.57 17.99
N SER A 2 58.64 15.36 17.38
CA SER A 2 58.92 16.26 16.25
C SER A 2 59.48 15.51 15.04
N ASN A 3 58.64 15.28 14.03
CA ASN A 3 58.79 15.81 12.67
C ASN A 3 57.97 14.97 11.66
N ASP A 4 56.80 15.47 11.27
CA ASP A 4 56.45 15.56 9.85
C ASP A 4 57.34 16.66 9.23
N PRO A 5 57.73 16.67 7.92
CA PRO A 5 56.74 16.75 6.83
C PRO A 5 57.19 16.37 5.38
N LYS A 6 56.24 16.48 4.43
CA LYS A 6 56.36 17.07 3.06
C LYS A 6 57.13 16.36 1.92
N ASP A 7 56.41 16.06 0.83
CA ASP A 7 56.46 16.72 -0.50
C ASP A 7 55.97 15.75 -1.62
N LEU A 8 54.85 16.01 -2.30
CA LEU A 8 54.65 16.92 -3.45
C LEU A 8 55.27 16.44 -4.78
N MET A 9 54.43 15.85 -5.64
CA MET A 9 54.42 15.99 -7.12
C MET A 9 52.92 16.01 -7.48
N GLN A 10 52.25 17.10 -7.89
CA GLN A 10 52.39 18.06 -9.00
C GLN A 10 52.24 17.47 -10.43
N LEU A 11 51.02 17.69 -10.97
CA LEU A 11 50.65 18.22 -12.30
C LEU A 11 50.72 17.33 -13.57
N GLU A 12 49.53 16.88 -14.04
CA GLU A 12 48.80 17.14 -15.32
C GLU A 12 49.57 17.30 -16.66
N PRO A 13 48.92 17.32 -17.86
CA PRO A 13 47.77 16.59 -18.42
C PRO A 13 48.09 16.03 -19.84
N SER A 14 47.24 15.18 -20.45
CA SER A 14 47.03 15.18 -21.92
C SER A 14 45.90 14.26 -22.42
N ARG A 15 44.87 14.95 -22.96
CA ARG A 15 44.19 14.74 -24.25
C ARG A 15 43.43 13.43 -24.53
N GLU A 16 42.11 13.59 -24.47
CA GLU A 16 41.18 13.45 -25.61
C GLU A 16 41.45 12.32 -26.60
N ILE A 17 40.59 11.30 -26.53
CA ILE A 17 40.15 10.58 -27.73
C ILE A 17 38.62 10.56 -27.72
N GLY A 18 38.06 11.38 -28.61
CA GLY A 18 36.95 10.98 -29.49
C GLY A 18 35.59 10.74 -28.85
N ALA A 19 34.75 11.77 -28.92
CA ALA A 19 33.31 11.59 -28.99
C ALA A 19 32.91 10.79 -30.25
N ALA A 20 32.17 9.70 -30.06
CA ALA A 20 31.21 9.16 -31.04
C ALA A 20 30.27 8.21 -30.29
N GLY A 21 28.97 8.42 -30.44
CA GLY A 21 27.94 7.86 -29.59
C GLY A 21 27.71 6.36 -29.74
N CYS A 22 26.90 5.83 -28.81
CA CYS A 22 25.67 5.12 -29.15
C CYS A 22 24.84 4.85 -27.88
N CYS A 23 23.60 5.31 -27.92
CA CYS A 23 22.42 4.72 -27.23
C CYS A 23 22.44 4.76 -25.69
N ARG A 24 21.72 5.69 -25.05
CA ARG A 24 20.30 5.51 -24.66
C ARG A 24 20.03 4.09 -24.13
N ASN A 25 20.06 3.91 -22.82
CA ASN A 25 19.43 2.75 -22.18
C ASN A 25 18.05 3.17 -21.64
N PRO A 26 16.95 2.95 -22.38
CA PRO A 26 15.60 3.15 -21.87
C PRO A 26 15.15 1.84 -21.22
N LYS A 27 15.66 1.49 -20.04
CA LYS A 27 15.17 0.35 -19.24
C LYS A 27 15.78 0.29 -17.84
N CYS A 28 15.75 1.41 -17.10
CA CYS A 28 15.46 1.30 -15.67
C CYS A 28 13.95 1.12 -15.54
N SER A 29 13.41 -0.03 -15.96
CA SER A 29 12.04 -0.39 -15.61
C SER A 29 12.07 -0.73 -14.13
N SER A 30 11.72 0.24 -13.28
CA SER A 30 11.25 -0.11 -11.94
C SER A 30 10.21 -1.22 -12.11
N PRO A 31 10.26 -2.30 -11.31
CA PRO A 31 9.25 -3.35 -11.40
C PRO A 31 7.86 -2.69 -11.40
N PRO A 32 6.92 -3.18 -12.22
CA PRO A 32 5.60 -2.57 -12.30
C PRO A 32 5.05 -2.48 -10.87
N ARG A 33 4.82 -1.25 -10.40
CA ARG A 33 4.22 -1.04 -9.08
C ARG A 33 2.83 -1.66 -9.16
N LEU A 34 2.59 -2.68 -8.34
CA LEU A 34 1.30 -3.34 -8.26
C LEU A 34 0.22 -2.31 -7.89
N SER A 35 -0.94 -2.40 -8.53
CA SER A 35 -2.08 -1.55 -8.18
C SER A 35 -2.75 -2.03 -6.89
N VAL A 36 -3.68 -1.23 -6.34
CA VAL A 36 -4.47 -1.66 -5.17
C VAL A 36 -5.29 -2.90 -5.54
N ALA A 37 -5.88 -2.93 -6.74
CA ALA A 37 -6.61 -4.09 -7.22
C ALA A 37 -5.74 -5.36 -7.34
N ASP A 38 -4.50 -5.23 -7.82
CA ASP A 38 -3.57 -6.36 -7.90
C ASP A 38 -3.22 -6.93 -6.52
N LEU A 39 -2.93 -6.02 -5.57
CA LEU A 39 -2.62 -6.38 -4.19
C LEU A 39 -3.83 -7.02 -3.49
N HIS A 40 -5.03 -6.48 -3.70
CA HIS A 40 -6.27 -7.01 -3.16
C HIS A 40 -6.56 -8.41 -3.69
N ARG A 41 -6.43 -8.65 -5.00
CA ARG A 41 -6.59 -10.00 -5.59
C ARG A 41 -5.62 -11.01 -4.99
N ARG A 42 -4.38 -10.59 -4.74
CA ARG A 42 -3.40 -11.45 -4.08
C ARG A 42 -3.76 -11.71 -2.61
N CYS A 43 -4.28 -10.70 -1.91
CA CYS A 43 -4.81 -10.84 -0.56
C CYS A 43 -5.91 -11.90 -0.50
N MET A 44 -6.91 -11.81 -1.38
CA MET A 44 -8.00 -12.80 -1.47
C MET A 44 -7.51 -14.23 -1.71
N THR A 45 -6.50 -14.40 -2.57
CA THR A 45 -5.88 -15.71 -2.82
C THR A 45 -5.22 -16.28 -1.55
N LEU A 46 -4.58 -15.44 -0.76
CA LEU A 46 -3.95 -15.83 0.51
C LEU A 46 -4.99 -16.12 1.59
N GLU A 47 -6.11 -15.39 1.62
CA GLU A 47 -7.22 -15.68 2.53
C GLU A 47 -7.87 -17.04 2.23
N ASP A 48 -8.02 -17.38 0.95
CA ASP A 48 -8.46 -18.72 0.52
C ASP A 48 -7.50 -19.81 0.99
N GLU A 49 -6.18 -19.57 0.84
CA GLU A 49 -5.16 -20.47 1.35
C GLU A 49 -5.25 -20.60 2.87
N ARG A 50 -5.39 -19.50 3.61
CA ARG A 50 -5.54 -19.50 5.07
C ARG A 50 -6.76 -20.32 5.48
N ARG A 51 -7.92 -20.09 4.84
CA ARG A 51 -9.15 -20.86 5.11
C ARG A 51 -8.97 -22.35 4.83
N ARG A 52 -8.21 -22.71 3.78
CA ARG A 52 -7.87 -24.11 3.49
C ARG A 52 -6.98 -24.71 4.58
N LEU A 53 -5.92 -24.01 4.99
CA LEU A 53 -4.98 -24.44 6.04
C LEU A 53 -5.70 -24.63 7.38
N ALA A 54 -6.53 -23.67 7.79
CA ALA A 54 -7.30 -23.74 9.03
C ALA A 54 -8.20 -24.99 9.08
N ARG A 55 -8.88 -25.33 7.97
CA ARG A 55 -9.69 -26.56 7.87
C ARG A 55 -8.83 -27.82 8.01
N GLU A 56 -7.67 -27.85 7.37
CA GLU A 56 -6.77 -29.01 7.41
C GLU A 56 -6.17 -29.21 8.81
N ILE A 57 -5.76 -28.13 9.48
CA ILE A 57 -5.27 -28.14 10.86
C ILE A 57 -6.35 -28.68 11.81
N ALA A 58 -7.59 -28.21 11.66
CA ALA A 58 -8.73 -28.66 12.46
C ALA A 58 -9.03 -30.16 12.26
N GLN A 59 -9.00 -30.65 11.01
CA GLN A 59 -9.23 -32.07 10.69
C GLN A 59 -8.16 -33.00 11.27
N ARG A 60 -6.91 -32.54 11.32
CA ARG A 60 -5.77 -33.34 11.79
C ARG A 60 -5.54 -33.27 13.30
N ARG A 61 -6.42 -32.61 14.08
CA ARG A 61 -6.25 -32.35 15.52
C ARG A 61 -4.91 -31.68 15.87
N GLY A 62 -4.52 -30.66 15.10
CA GLY A 62 -3.51 -29.64 15.40
C GLY A 62 -2.22 -30.01 16.19
N GLY A 63 -1.04 -29.74 15.62
CA GLY A 63 0.23 -29.56 16.37
C GLY A 63 0.91 -30.79 16.97
N GLU A 64 0.22 -31.92 17.12
CA GLU A 64 0.78 -33.14 17.73
C GLU A 64 1.78 -33.86 16.81
N THR A 65 1.66 -33.66 15.48
CA THR A 65 2.56 -34.26 14.49
C THR A 65 3.49 -33.22 13.86
N ALA A 66 4.63 -33.67 13.33
CA ALA A 66 5.56 -32.80 12.58
C ALA A 66 4.87 -32.13 11.38
N GLU A 67 3.95 -32.84 10.73
CA GLU A 67 3.15 -32.32 9.63
C GLU A 67 2.12 -31.27 10.10
N GLY A 68 1.46 -31.51 11.25
CA GLY A 68 0.59 -30.52 11.87
C GLY A 68 1.31 -29.21 12.23
N ARG A 69 2.56 -29.30 12.71
CA ARG A 69 3.40 -28.13 12.98
C ARG A 69 3.73 -27.34 11.70
N ARG A 70 4.07 -28.02 10.61
CA ARG A 70 4.33 -27.37 9.31
C ARG A 70 3.12 -26.62 8.75
N LEU A 71 1.92 -27.18 8.90
CA LEU A 71 0.69 -26.51 8.48
C LEU A 71 0.45 -25.22 9.28
N ILE A 72 0.66 -25.26 10.60
CA ILE A 72 0.56 -24.08 11.47
C ILE A 72 1.61 -23.03 11.10
N GLU A 73 2.86 -23.42 10.88
CA GLU A 73 3.93 -22.51 10.43
C GLU A 73 3.57 -21.84 9.09
N ARG A 74 2.99 -22.60 8.15
CA ARG A 74 2.53 -22.05 6.88
C ARG A 74 1.36 -21.09 7.06
N GLU A 75 0.39 -21.41 7.92
CA GLU A 75 -0.73 -20.51 8.23
C GLU A 75 -0.23 -19.17 8.78
N TRP A 76 0.71 -19.19 9.73
CA TRP A 76 1.34 -17.97 10.25
C TRP A 76 2.12 -17.19 9.19
N ALA A 77 2.79 -17.87 8.25
CA ALA A 77 3.44 -17.21 7.14
C ALA A 77 2.43 -16.50 6.22
N VAL A 78 1.31 -17.15 5.92
CA VAL A 78 0.22 -16.58 5.11
C VAL A 78 -0.42 -15.37 5.81
N ILE A 79 -0.67 -15.45 7.11
CA ILE A 79 -1.20 -14.32 7.92
C ILE A 79 -0.26 -13.11 7.84
N ARG A 80 1.05 -13.32 7.97
CA ARG A 80 2.04 -12.24 7.84
C ARG A 80 2.06 -11.65 6.44
N GLU A 81 1.97 -12.48 5.40
CA GLU A 81 1.93 -11.99 4.02
C GLU A 81 0.68 -11.14 3.75
N ILE A 82 -0.49 -11.56 4.26
CA ILE A 82 -1.72 -10.74 4.23
C ILE A 82 -1.49 -9.39 4.92
N GLY A 83 -0.94 -9.38 6.13
CA GLY A 83 -0.64 -8.14 6.86
C GLY A 83 0.25 -7.18 6.05
N ASN A 84 1.33 -7.69 5.46
CA ASN A 84 2.22 -6.89 4.61
C ASN A 84 1.50 -6.33 3.37
N LEU A 85 0.59 -7.10 2.76
CA LEU A 85 -0.19 -6.62 1.61
C LEU A 85 -1.16 -5.50 2.02
N LEU A 86 -1.81 -5.62 3.17
CA LEU A 86 -2.68 -4.58 3.72
C LEU A 86 -1.89 -3.28 3.99
N GLU A 87 -0.73 -3.36 4.62
CA GLU A 87 0.16 -2.21 4.83
C GLU A 87 0.60 -1.57 3.50
N LEU A 88 0.94 -2.39 2.50
CA LEU A 88 1.31 -1.89 1.18
C LEU A 88 0.13 -1.21 0.47
N MET A 89 -1.07 -1.77 0.55
CA MET A 89 -2.29 -1.20 -0.01
C MET A 89 -2.64 0.16 0.61
N GLN A 90 -2.35 0.37 1.91
CA GLN A 90 -2.55 1.66 2.58
C GLN A 90 -1.69 2.80 2.01
N THR A 91 -0.61 2.50 1.29
CA THR A 91 0.26 3.53 0.69
C THR A 91 0.25 3.51 -0.84
N THR A 92 -0.31 2.48 -1.46
CA THR A 92 -0.37 2.32 -2.92
C THR A 92 -1.45 3.21 -3.57
N PRO A 93 -1.10 4.13 -4.48
CA PRO A 93 -2.07 5.04 -5.09
C PRO A 93 -3.21 4.28 -5.80
N ALA A 94 -4.46 4.67 -5.53
CA ALA A 94 -5.63 4.21 -6.27
C ALA A 94 -5.86 5.12 -7.47
N ARG A 95 -5.80 4.57 -8.68
CA ARG A 95 -5.81 5.36 -9.93
C ARG A 95 -6.83 4.88 -10.95
N THR A 96 -7.51 3.77 -10.66
CA THR A 96 -8.44 3.12 -11.57
C THR A 96 -9.75 2.80 -10.85
N ILE A 97 -10.79 2.54 -11.62
CA ILE A 97 -12.08 2.06 -11.09
C ILE A 97 -11.88 0.72 -10.36
N ASP A 98 -11.00 -0.15 -10.85
CA ASP A 98 -10.69 -1.43 -10.21
C ASP A 98 -10.04 -1.23 -8.84
N ASP A 99 -9.18 -0.22 -8.70
CA ASP A 99 -8.60 0.14 -7.39
C ASP A 99 -9.67 0.66 -6.42
N VAL A 100 -10.63 1.44 -6.92
CA VAL A 100 -11.77 1.92 -6.12
C VAL A 100 -12.64 0.75 -5.68
N ALA A 101 -12.95 -0.19 -6.58
CA ALA A 101 -13.71 -1.39 -6.24
C ALA A 101 -13.01 -2.22 -5.17
N ALA A 102 -11.70 -2.42 -5.29
CA ALA A 102 -10.91 -3.10 -4.27
C ALA A 102 -10.92 -2.38 -2.91
N LEU A 103 -10.94 -1.05 -2.89
CA LEU A 103 -11.08 -0.28 -1.65
C LEU A 103 -12.47 -0.39 -1.02
N VAL A 104 -13.52 -0.53 -1.83
CA VAL A 104 -14.88 -0.82 -1.34
C VAL A 104 -14.91 -2.16 -0.62
N ASP A 105 -14.37 -3.20 -1.24
CA ASP A 105 -14.32 -4.54 -0.65
C ASP A 105 -13.57 -4.50 0.70
N LEU A 106 -12.39 -3.86 0.75
CA LEU A 106 -11.62 -3.71 1.99
C LEU A 106 -12.37 -2.94 3.08
N ALA A 107 -13.06 -1.86 2.74
CA ALA A 107 -13.84 -1.09 3.71
C ALA A 107 -15.01 -1.92 4.26
N LEU A 108 -15.66 -2.73 3.43
CA LEU A 108 -16.73 -3.62 3.86
C LEU A 108 -16.19 -4.76 4.74
N ASP A 109 -15.16 -5.46 4.31
CA ASP A 109 -14.68 -6.66 5.00
C ASP A 109 -13.96 -6.34 6.32
N ILE A 110 -13.26 -5.20 6.41
CA ILE A 110 -12.43 -4.88 7.58
C ILE A 110 -13.17 -3.97 8.57
N GLU A 111 -13.94 -2.98 8.07
CA GLU A 111 -14.49 -1.92 8.92
C GLU A 111 -15.98 -2.08 9.19
N PHE A 112 -16.72 -2.78 8.32
CA PHE A 112 -18.17 -2.89 8.47
C PHE A 112 -18.59 -3.91 9.53
N ASP A 113 -17.74 -4.90 9.82
CA ASP A 113 -17.91 -5.83 10.94
C ASP A 113 -17.58 -5.20 12.32
N ALA A 114 -17.11 -3.95 12.37
CA ALA A 114 -16.83 -3.28 13.63
C ALA A 114 -18.13 -2.91 14.38
N SER A 115 -18.26 -3.39 15.62
CA SER A 115 -19.48 -3.30 16.46
C SER A 115 -19.93 -1.90 16.89
N SER A 116 -19.43 -0.82 16.29
CA SER A 116 -19.78 0.55 16.68
C SER A 116 -20.12 1.42 15.46
N PRO A 117 -21.40 1.85 15.32
CA PRO A 117 -21.81 2.79 14.29
C PRO A 117 -21.24 4.20 14.52
N ASP A 118 -20.68 4.47 15.70
CA ASP A 118 -20.22 5.81 16.13
C ASP A 118 -18.71 6.04 15.92
N LEU A 119 -17.99 5.11 15.27
CA LEU A 119 -16.56 5.31 14.97
C LEU A 119 -16.36 6.51 14.04
N PHE A 120 -15.45 7.40 14.43
CA PHE A 120 -15.08 8.57 13.62
C PHE A 120 -14.44 8.11 12.30
N LEU A 121 -14.57 8.88 11.21
CA LEU A 121 -13.96 8.51 9.91
C LEU A 121 -12.44 8.29 9.99
N GLN A 122 -11.75 8.91 10.94
CA GLN A 122 -10.32 8.70 11.19
C GLN A 122 -9.99 7.30 11.75
N GLU A 123 -10.98 6.64 12.36
CA GLU A 123 -10.91 5.25 12.84
C GLU A 123 -11.27 4.25 11.73
N ARG A 124 -11.56 4.75 10.52
CA ARG A 124 -11.95 3.97 9.33
C ARG A 124 -10.99 4.27 8.15
N PRO A 125 -9.73 3.83 8.23
CA PRO A 125 -8.70 4.16 7.25
C PRO A 125 -9.03 3.75 5.81
N TRP A 126 -9.72 2.62 5.59
CA TRP A 126 -10.14 2.16 4.27
C TRP A 126 -11.29 3.00 3.72
N THR A 127 -12.27 3.33 4.55
CA THR A 127 -13.34 4.28 4.18
C THR A 127 -12.74 5.64 3.80
N LEU A 128 -11.83 6.20 4.60
CA LEU A 128 -11.18 7.47 4.29
C LEU A 128 -10.42 7.40 2.96
N ARG A 129 -9.66 6.32 2.75
CA ARG A 129 -8.90 6.09 1.52
C ARG A 129 -9.81 5.98 0.29
N LEU A 130 -10.92 5.26 0.41
CA LEU A 130 -11.93 5.14 -0.65
C LEU A 130 -12.48 6.52 -1.05
N LEU A 131 -12.84 7.35 -0.06
CA LEU A 131 -13.39 8.68 -0.31
C LEU A 131 -12.38 9.61 -1.00
N LEU A 132 -11.11 9.55 -0.61
CA LEU A 132 -10.03 10.28 -1.27
C LEU A 132 -9.80 9.79 -2.71
N ALA A 133 -9.86 8.48 -2.95
CA ALA A 133 -9.73 7.91 -4.29
C ALA A 133 -10.90 8.34 -5.20
N LEU A 134 -12.13 8.29 -4.67
CA LEU A 134 -13.34 8.73 -5.38
C LEU A 134 -13.28 10.22 -5.74
N ARG A 135 -12.83 11.07 -4.82
CA ARG A 135 -12.63 12.50 -5.10
C ARG A 135 -11.70 12.71 -6.30
N ASN A 136 -10.57 11.99 -6.33
CA ASN A 136 -9.56 12.18 -7.37
C ASN A 136 -9.99 11.64 -8.74
N LEU A 137 -10.77 10.55 -8.76
CA LEU A 137 -11.15 9.86 -10.00
C LEU A 137 -12.52 10.26 -10.53
N ALA A 138 -13.40 10.77 -9.66
CA ALA A 138 -14.77 11.11 -9.99
C ALA A 138 -15.24 12.33 -9.17
N PRO A 139 -14.64 13.52 -9.38
CA PRO A 139 -14.92 14.72 -8.57
C PRO A 139 -16.38 15.20 -8.63
N ASP A 140 -17.10 14.86 -9.70
CA ASP A 140 -18.51 15.20 -9.87
C ASP A 140 -19.47 14.26 -9.10
N VAL A 141 -18.96 13.18 -8.50
CA VAL A 141 -19.77 12.26 -7.70
C VAL A 141 -20.13 12.94 -6.39
N GLU A 142 -21.42 13.29 -6.26
CA GLU A 142 -21.93 13.88 -5.02
C GLU A 142 -22.00 12.83 -3.91
N ILE A 143 -21.12 12.97 -2.91
CA ILE A 143 -21.15 12.13 -1.71
C ILE A 143 -22.09 12.73 -0.66
N SER A 144 -23.39 12.76 -0.98
CA SER A 144 -24.43 13.39 -0.14
C SER A 144 -24.52 12.78 1.27
N TRP A 145 -24.12 11.53 1.44
CA TRP A 145 -24.02 10.87 2.75
C TRP A 145 -23.02 11.57 3.68
N LEU A 146 -21.86 12.01 3.18
CA LEU A 146 -20.86 12.71 4.00
C LEU A 146 -21.40 14.02 4.58
N ARG A 147 -22.22 14.75 3.81
CA ARG A 147 -22.87 15.96 4.32
C ARG A 147 -23.83 15.66 5.46
N ARG A 148 -24.57 14.54 5.38
CA ARG A 148 -25.50 14.12 6.44
C ARG A 148 -24.78 13.66 7.71
N GLN A 149 -23.57 13.14 7.59
CA GLN A 149 -22.74 12.69 8.71
C GLN A 149 -21.84 13.80 9.27
N SER A 150 -21.70 14.91 8.57
CA SER A 150 -20.95 16.07 9.07
C SER A 150 -21.74 16.71 10.21
N SER A 151 -21.09 16.91 11.36
CA SER A 151 -21.67 17.63 12.49
C SER A 151 -21.18 19.09 12.49
N HIS A 152 -21.76 19.94 13.33
CA HIS A 152 -21.26 21.31 13.51
C HIS A 152 -19.82 21.38 14.03
N ALA A 153 -19.31 20.31 14.66
CA ALA A 153 -17.95 20.23 15.18
C ALA A 153 -16.95 19.60 14.19
N VAL A 154 -17.42 18.82 13.21
CA VAL A 154 -16.57 18.11 12.25
C VAL A 154 -17.18 18.23 10.85
N ASN A 155 -16.51 19.02 10.00
CA ASN A 155 -16.90 19.16 8.60
C ASN A 155 -16.08 18.19 7.75
N LEU A 156 -16.53 16.94 7.69
CA LEU A 156 -15.88 15.86 6.94
C LEU A 156 -15.76 16.18 5.45
N VAL A 157 -16.70 16.98 4.91
CA VAL A 157 -16.59 17.46 3.53
C VAL A 157 -15.42 18.42 3.39
N ALA A 158 -15.25 19.38 4.29
CA ALA A 158 -14.09 20.26 4.25
C ALA A 158 -12.77 19.49 4.47
N GLU A 159 -12.73 18.49 5.35
CA GLU A 159 -11.51 17.71 5.59
C GLU A 159 -11.12 16.82 4.40
N ILE A 160 -12.08 16.17 3.75
CA ILE A 160 -11.83 15.23 2.65
C ILE A 160 -11.72 15.97 1.30
N PHE A 161 -12.44 17.09 1.14
CA PHE A 161 -12.51 17.85 -0.10
C PHE A 161 -11.75 19.19 -0.05
N ALA A 162 -11.02 19.51 1.03
CA ALA A 162 -10.11 20.66 1.03
C ALA A 162 -9.08 20.53 -0.10
N PRO A 163 -8.76 21.62 -0.83
CA PRO A 163 -7.68 21.59 -1.82
C PRO A 163 -6.38 21.12 -1.17
N VAL A 164 -5.65 20.22 -1.85
CA VAL A 164 -4.35 19.76 -1.37
C VAL A 164 -3.40 20.96 -1.41
N PRO A 165 -2.73 21.32 -0.29
CA PRO A 165 -1.84 22.47 -0.29
C PRO A 165 -0.71 22.26 -1.30
N GLY A 166 -0.70 23.04 -2.39
CA GLY A 166 0.34 22.99 -3.43
C GLY A 166 -0.12 22.56 -4.82
N GLU A 167 -1.37 22.13 -5.02
CA GLU A 167 -1.98 22.03 -6.35
C GLU A 167 -2.72 23.34 -6.65
N THR A 168 -2.03 24.30 -7.25
CA THR A 168 -2.65 25.41 -7.99
C THR A 168 -2.57 25.10 -9.48
N ASP A 169 -3.69 25.32 -10.18
CA ASP A 169 -3.90 25.12 -11.63
C ASP A 169 -2.71 25.46 -12.54
#